data_AF-A0A0C5JK54-F1
#
_entry.id   AF-A0A0C5JK54-F1
#
_cell.length_a   1.000
_cell.length_b   1.000
_cell.length_c   1.000
_cell.angle_alpha   90.00
_cell.angle_beta   90.00
_cell.angle_gamma   90.00
#
_symmetry.space_group_name_H-M   'P 1'
#
loop_
_entity.id
_entity.type
_entity.pdbx_description
1 polymer ?
#
loop_
_entity_poly.entity_id
_entity_poly.type
_entity_poly.pdbx_seq_one_letter_code
_entity_poly.pdbx_strand_id
1 'polypeptide(L)' 'MQWNSIGEFFAMGGYALYVWSSFGACAWLMVAEPFLVRQRLNDVRRDLARERLADKLDGNLDSTRNETPS' A
#
# COMPACT_ATOMS: atom_id res chain seq x y z
N MET A 1 -33.18 -19.02 21.79
CA MET A 1 -31.79 -19.32 22.17
C MET A 1 -30.91 -18.33 21.42
N GLN A 2 -30.56 -17.24 22.10
CA GLN A 2 -30.10 -16.01 21.51
C GLN A 2 -28.59 -15.94 21.72
N TRP A 3 -27.82 -16.11 20.65
CA TRP A 3 -26.37 -15.88 20.65
C TRP A 3 -26.11 -14.41 20.98
N ASN A 4 -25.82 -14.11 22.25
CA ASN A 4 -25.86 -12.74 22.77
C ASN A 4 -24.52 -12.03 22.77
N SER A 5 -23.39 -12.67 22.47
CA SER A 5 -22.12 -11.94 22.45
C SER A 5 -21.02 -12.63 21.68
N ILE A 6 -20.48 -11.88 20.71
CA ILE A 6 -19.13 -12.08 20.15
C ILE A 6 -18.10 -12.14 21.30
N GLY A 7 -18.34 -11.39 22.39
CA GLY A 7 -17.54 -11.42 23.61
C GLY A 7 -17.49 -12.77 24.33
N GLU A 8 -18.55 -13.60 24.30
CA GLU A 8 -18.55 -14.93 24.91
C GLU A 8 -17.66 -15.92 24.12
N PHE A 9 -17.57 -15.77 22.80
CA PHE A 9 -16.64 -16.55 21.97
C PHE A 9 -15.18 -16.23 22.30
N PHE A 10 -14.85 -14.95 22.47
CA PHE A 10 -13.51 -14.53 22.89
C PHE A 10 -13.21 -14.92 24.35
N ALA A 11 -14.22 -14.91 25.22
CA ALA A 11 -14.08 -15.20 26.64
C ALA A 11 -14.09 -16.71 27.00
N MET A 12 -14.32 -17.61 26.03
CA MET A 12 -14.37 -19.08 26.25
C MET A 12 -13.00 -19.75 26.53
N GLY A 13 -12.06 -19.01 27.12
CA GLY A 13 -10.91 -19.59 27.82
C GLY A 13 -9.75 -20.10 26.96
N GLY A 14 -9.58 -19.59 25.72
CA GLY A 14 -8.35 -19.81 24.94
C GLY A 14 -8.54 -20.31 23.51
N TYR A 15 -9.69 -20.89 23.16
CA TYR A 15 -9.95 -21.44 21.82
C TYR A 15 -10.09 -20.37 20.72
N ALA A 16 -10.64 -19.20 21.05
CA ALA A 16 -10.75 -18.10 20.09
C ALA A 16 -9.37 -17.66 19.57
N LEU A 17 -8.36 -17.62 20.43
CA LEU A 17 -7.00 -17.22 20.02
C LEU A 17 -6.43 -18.16 18.95
N TYR A 18 -6.67 -19.48 19.04
CA TYR A 18 -6.23 -20.45 18.02
C TYR A 18 -6.93 -20.26 16.66
N VAL A 19 -8.24 -20.01 16.68
CA VAL A 19 -9.01 -19.79 15.46
C VAL A 19 -8.57 -18.49 14.81
N TRP A 20 -8.58 -17.40 15.57
CA TRP A 20 -8.18 -16.09 15.08
C TRP A 20 -6.70 -16.04 14.66
N SER A 21 -5.80 -16.77 15.31
CA SER A 21 -4.41 -16.86 14.86
C SER A 21 -4.27 -17.60 13.54
N SER A 22 -5.08 -18.64 13.28
CA SER A 22 -5.02 -19.40 12.03
C SER A 22 -5.59 -18.59 10.85
N PHE A 23 -6.74 -17.93 11.06
CA PHE A 23 -7.32 -17.00 10.10
C PHE A 23 -6.40 -15.78 9.88
N GLY A 24 -5.84 -15.24 10.96
CA GLY A 24 -4.89 -14.14 10.93
C GLY A 24 -3.59 -14.51 10.22
N ALA A 25 -3.04 -15.70 10.45
CA ALA A 25 -1.86 -16.19 9.76
C ALA A 25 -2.11 -16.39 8.26
N CYS A 26 -3.27 -16.94 7.88
CA CYS A 26 -3.64 -17.09 6.48
C CYS A 26 -3.81 -15.73 5.79
N ALA A 27 -4.52 -14.80 6.41
CA ALA A 27 -4.65 -13.43 5.92
C ALA A 27 -3.29 -12.71 5.84
N TRP A 28 -2.42 -12.93 6.84
CA TRP A 28 -1.07 -12.38 6.86
C TRP A 28 -0.24 -12.87 5.68
N LEU A 29 -0.23 -14.18 5.41
CA LEU A 29 0.47 -14.75 4.25
C LEU A 29 -0.09 -14.22 2.93
N MET A 30 -1.41 -14.11 2.82
CA MET A 30 -2.07 -13.54 1.63
C MET A 30 -1.72 -12.06 1.43
N VAL A 31 -1.45 -11.31 2.50
CA VAL A 31 -1.09 -9.88 2.45
C VAL A 31 0.42 -9.67 2.33
N ALA A 32 1.24 -10.58 2.84
CA ALA A 32 2.70 -10.47 2.81
C ALA A 32 3.24 -10.33 1.38
N GLU A 33 2.81 -11.20 0.48
CA GLU A 33 3.21 -11.16 -0.93
C GLU A 33 2.86 -9.82 -1.62
N PRO A 34 1.59 -9.35 -1.62
CA PRO A 34 1.25 -8.06 -2.21
C PRO A 34 1.83 -6.87 -1.43
N PHE A 35 2.17 -7.01 -0.15
CA PHE A 35 2.86 -5.95 0.60
C PHE A 35 4.27 -5.72 0.05
N LEU A 36 5.06 -6.78 -0.17
CA LEU A 36 6.38 -6.67 -0.79
C LEU A 36 6.28 -6.15 -2.23
N VAL A 37 5.30 -6.59 -3.00
CA VAL A 37 5.07 -6.10 -4.38
C VAL A 37 4.64 -4.63 -4.38
N ARG A 38 3.80 -4.20 -3.44
CA ARG A 38 3.41 -2.79 -3.27
C ARG A 38 4.60 -1.90 -2.91
N GLN A 39 5.51 -2.39 -2.09
CA GLN A 39 6.73 -1.65 -1.75
C GLN A 39 7.58 -1.41 -3.01
N ARG A 40 7.80 -2.46 -3.81
CA ARG A 40 8.50 -2.33 -5.10
C ARG A 40 7.77 -1.44 -6.10
N LEU A 41 6.45 -1.52 -6.17
CA LEU A 41 5.62 -0.66 -7.02
C LEU A 41 5.73 0.81 -6.61
N ASN A 42 5.84 1.10 -5.32
CA ASN A 42 6.04 2.47 -4.85
C ASN A 42 7.42 3.01 -5.24
N ASP A 43 8.46 2.17 -5.20
CA ASP A 43 9.79 2.57 -5.65
C ASP A 43 9.81 2.88 -7.15
N VAL A 44 9.26 1.99 -7.98
CA VAL A 44 9.15 2.21 -9.43
C VAL A 44 8.30 3.46 -9.73
N ARG A 45 7.17 3.64 -9.04
CA ARG A 45 6.34 4.85 -9.18
C ARG A 45 7.08 6.13 -8.82
N ARG A 46 7.93 6.07 -7.80
CA ARG A 46 8.73 7.22 -7.36
C ARG A 46 9.76 7.62 -8.41
N ASP A 47 10.36 6.64 -9.08
CA ASP A 47 11.30 6.91 -10.17
C ASP A 47 10.58 7.50 -11.39
N LEU A 48 9.44 6.94 -11.81
CA LEU A 48 8.61 7.54 -12.86
C LEU A 48 8.15 8.97 -12.52
N ALA A 49 7.84 9.24 -11.25
CA ALA A 49 7.45 10.57 -10.81
C ALA A 49 8.59 11.60 -10.92
N ARG A 50 9.85 11.17 -10.73
CA ARG A 50 11.03 12.01 -10.91
C ARG A 50 11.29 12.31 -12.38
N GLU A 51 11.21 11.30 -13.25
CA GLU A 51 11.38 11.48 -14.70
C GLU A 51 10.33 12.44 -15.27
N ARG A 52 9.07 12.30 -14.86
CA ARG A 52 7.99 13.24 -15.22
C ARG A 52 8.24 14.68 -14.78
N LEU A 53 8.93 14.87 -13.65
CA LEU A 53 9.24 16.21 -13.16
C LEU A 53 10.39 16.83 -13.94
N ALA A 54 11.42 16.05 -14.28
CA ALA A 54 12.53 16.48 -15.12
C ALA A 54 12.06 16.88 -16.52
N ASP A 55 11.24 16.04 -17.16
CA ASP A 55 10.70 16.29 -18.51
C ASP A 55 9.88 17.59 -18.58
N LYS A 56 9.10 17.88 -17.52
CA LYS A 56 8.35 19.14 -17.40
C LYS A 56 9.26 20.36 -17.22
N LEU A 57 10.36 20.22 -16.47
CA LEU A 57 11.32 21.29 -16.28
C LEU A 57 12.07 21.59 -17.58
N ASP A 58 12.51 20.56 -18.29
CA ASP A 58 13.22 20.69 -19.57
C ASP A 58 12.32 21.32 -20.65
N GLY A 59 11.05 20.89 -20.74
CA GLY A 59 10.08 21.51 -21.64
C GLY A 59 9.77 22.98 -21.29
N ASN A 60 9.74 23.32 -19.99
CA ASN A 60 9.56 24.70 -19.54
C ASN A 60 10.79 25.57 -19.84
N LEU A 61 11.99 25.03 -19.68
CA LEU A 61 13.24 25.72 -20.03
C LEU A 61 13.33 25.99 -21.54
N ASP A 62 12.91 25.05 -22.38
CA ASP A 62 12.88 25.27 -23.83
C ASP A 62 11.80 26.28 -24.25
N SER A 63 10.63 26.26 -23.59
CA SER A 63 9.59 27.28 -23.79
C SER A 63 10.09 28.67 -23.44
N THR A 64 10.66 28.86 -22.26
CA THR A 64 11.17 30.18 -21.82
C THR A 64 12.37 30.68 -22.65
N ARG A 65 13.21 29.76 -23.17
CA ARG A 65 14.32 30.10 -24.07
C ARG A 65 13.84 30.58 -25.44
N ASN A 66 12.69 30.08 -25.91
CA ASN A 66 12.11 30.52 -27.18
C ASN A 66 11.40 31.89 -27.08
N GLU A 67 11.05 32.31 -25.86
CA GLU A 67 10.31 33.55 -25.61
C GLU A 67 11.20 34.79 -25.41
N THR A 68 12.53 34.64 -25.27
CA THR A 68 13.46 35.77 -25.30
C THR A 68 13.78 36.16 -26.74
N PRO A 69 13.20 37.26 -27.27
CA PRO A 69 13.53 37.75 -28.61
C PRO A 69 14.86 38.49 -28.54
N SER A 70 15.75 38.25 -29.50
CA SER A 70 16.84 39.17 -29.84
C SER A 70 16.30 40.44 -30.47
#